data_AF-A0A7T8GZE9-F1
#
_entry.id   AF-A0A7T8GZE9-F1
#
_cell.length_a   1.000
_cell.length_b   1.000
_cell.length_c   1.000
_cell.angle_alpha   90.00
_cell.angle_beta   90.00
_cell.angle_gamma   90.00
#
_symmetry.space_group_name_H-M   'P 1'
#
loop_
_entity.id
_entity.type
_entity.pdbx_description
1 polymer ?
#
loop_
_entity_poly.entity_id
_entity_poly.type
_entity_poly.pdbx_seq_one_letter_code
_entity_poly.pdbx_strand_id
1 'polypeptide(L)' 'MSTLAVVMQTVVKPWMTQIAAGIPYHYQQDGAPAHTSNLVQNWCLENLDMFWSKEFWPPQP' A
#
# COMPACT_ATOMS: atom_id res chain seq x y z
N MET A 1 13.11 -3.81 10.62
CA MET A 1 11.97 -3.43 9.74
C MET A 1 11.77 -4.56 8.75
N SER A 2 10.52 -4.91 8.41
CA SER A 2 10.28 -5.92 7.37
C SER A 2 10.75 -5.37 6.01
N THR A 3 11.28 -6.24 5.15
CA THR A 3 11.77 -5.86 3.81
C THR A 3 10.71 -5.12 2.99
N LEU A 4 9.44 -5.51 3.15
CA LEU A 4 8.31 -4.86 2.48
C LEU A 4 8.08 -3.42 2.97
N ALA A 5 8.13 -3.15 4.27
CA ALA A 5 7.95 -1.77 4.78
C ALA A 5 9.01 -0.81 4.23
N VAL A 6 10.26 -1.30 4.09
CA VAL A 6 11.35 -0.53 3.47
C VAL A 6 11.04 -0.24 1.99
N VAL A 7 10.57 -1.23 1.24
CA VAL A 7 10.18 -1.05 -0.17
C VAL A 7 9.02 -0.08 -0.32
N MET A 8 8.02 -0.15 0.56
CA MET A 8 6.87 0.76 0.54
C MET A 8 7.32 2.23 0.70
N GLN A 9 8.24 2.47 1.64
CA GLN A 9 8.76 3.80 1.95
C GLN A 9 9.72 4.34 0.91
N THR A 10 10.65 3.52 0.44
CA THR A 10 11.79 3.98 -0.37
C THR A 10 11.56 3.88 -1.87
N VAL A 11 10.61 3.04 -2.30
CA VAL A 11 10.33 2.79 -3.72
C VAL A 11 8.90 3.17 -4.06
N VAL A 12 7.92 2.57 -3.39
CA VAL A 12 6.51 2.67 -3.81
C VAL A 12 5.98 4.08 -3.66
N LYS A 13 6.06 4.71 -2.48
CA LYS A 13 5.52 6.07 -2.30
C LYS A 13 6.20 7.10 -3.22
N PRO A 14 7.54 7.18 -3.32
CA PRO A 14 8.17 8.12 -4.25
C PRO A 14 7.75 7.92 -5.70
N TRP A 15 7.70 6.65 -6.15
CA TRP A 15 7.25 6.33 -7.50
C TRP A 15 5.80 6.72 -7.73
N MET A 16 4.89 6.40 -6.80
CA MET A 16 3.47 6.76 -6.87
C MET A 16 3.28 8.28 -6.91
N THR A 17 4.00 9.04 -6.09
CA THR A 17 3.97 10.50 -6.13
C THR A 17 4.38 11.04 -7.49
N GLN A 18 5.41 10.45 -8.12
CA GLN A 18 5.85 10.83 -9.45
C GLN A 18 4.81 10.47 -10.53
N ILE A 19 4.31 9.24 -10.54
CA ILE A 19 3.45 8.76 -11.62
C ILE A 19 2.02 9.30 -11.54
N ALA A 20 1.50 9.50 -10.32
CA ALA A 20 0.18 10.07 -10.13
C ALA A 20 0.17 11.51 -10.60
N ALA A 21 1.25 12.28 -10.41
CA ALA A 21 1.34 13.67 -10.83
C ALA A 21 0.13 14.53 -10.40
N GLY A 22 -0.42 14.25 -9.20
CA GLY A 22 -1.62 14.89 -8.66
C GLY A 22 -2.96 14.28 -9.10
N ILE A 23 -2.95 13.28 -9.98
CA ILE A 23 -4.15 12.53 -10.38
C ILE A 23 -4.51 11.54 -9.25
N PRO A 24 -5.78 11.52 -8.79
CA PRO A 24 -6.26 10.54 -7.83
C PRO A 24 -6.06 9.10 -8.33
N TYR A 25 -5.60 8.21 -7.46
CA TYR A 25 -5.39 6.79 -7.76
C TYR A 25 -5.94 5.94 -6.61
N HIS A 26 -6.15 4.64 -6.81
CA HIS A 26 -6.31 3.71 -5.67
C HIS A 26 -5.13 2.75 -5.65
N TYR A 27 -4.46 2.65 -4.50
CA TYR A 27 -3.41 1.66 -4.31
C TYR A 27 -4.03 0.35 -3.78
N GLN A 28 -3.67 -0.77 -4.41
CA GLN A 28 -4.10 -2.11 -4.02
C GLN A 28 -2.91 -3.06 -3.98
N GLN A 29 -2.98 -4.07 -3.11
CA GLN A 29 -2.03 -5.19 -3.06
C GLN A 29 -2.80 -6.51 -3.12
N ASP A 30 -2.10 -7.61 -3.38
CA ASP A 30 -2.67 -8.94 -3.25
C ASP A 30 -2.74 -9.39 -1.78
N GLY A 31 -3.31 -10.58 -1.55
CA GLY A 31 -3.61 -11.10 -0.22
C GLY A 31 -2.41 -11.71 0.50
N ALA A 32 -1.18 -11.51 0.00
CA ALA A 32 0.00 -12.12 0.61
C ALA A 32 0.14 -11.71 2.09
N PRO A 33 0.61 -12.59 2.98
CA PRO A 33 0.68 -12.32 4.43
C PRO A 33 1.44 -11.04 4.79
N ALA A 34 2.45 -10.68 4.00
CA ALA A 34 3.21 -9.47 4.20
C ALA A 34 2.36 -8.20 3.93
N HIS A 35 1.54 -8.21 2.88
CA HIS A 35 0.65 -7.11 2.51
C HIS A 35 -0.53 -6.98 3.47
N THR A 36 -1.06 -8.10 3.97
CA THR A 36 -2.18 -8.11 4.92
C THR A 36 -1.76 -7.93 6.38
N SER A 37 -0.45 -7.81 6.64
CA SER A 37 0.08 -7.54 7.98
C SER A 37 -0.34 -6.15 8.48
N ASN A 38 -0.65 -6.03 9.77
CA ASN A 38 -1.05 -4.74 10.36
C ASN A 38 0.02 -3.66 10.16
N LEU A 39 1.30 -4.04 10.18
CA LEU A 39 2.40 -3.11 9.94
C LEU A 39 2.29 -2.41 8.58
N VAL A 40 2.03 -3.18 7.51
CA VAL A 40 1.97 -2.65 6.15
C VAL A 40 0.64 -1.95 5.90
N GLN A 41 -0.48 -2.53 6.36
CA GLN A 41 -1.81 -1.93 6.22
C GLN A 41 -1.86 -0.55 6.88
N ASN A 42 -1.36 -0.42 8.12
CA ASN A 42 -1.33 0.86 8.82
C ASN A 42 -0.43 1.86 8.11
N TRP A 43 0.75 1.44 7.66
CA TRP A 43 1.64 2.32 6.91
C TRP A 43 0.96 2.83 5.62
N CYS A 44 0.27 1.97 4.87
CA CYS A 44 -0.48 2.37 3.69
C CYS A 44 -1.59 3.39 4.02
N LEU A 45 -2.38 3.14 5.06
CA LEU A 45 -3.44 4.05 5.51
C LEU A 45 -2.90 5.43 5.91
N GLU A 46 -1.74 5.48 6.55
CA GLU A 46 -1.13 6.73 7.03
C GLU A 46 -0.42 7.51 5.91
N ASN A 47 0.08 6.82 4.88
CA ASN A 47 1.02 7.42 3.91
C ASN A 47 0.49 7.48 2.48
N LEU A 48 -0.56 6.74 2.12
CA LEU A 48 -1.15 6.75 0.78
C LEU A 48 -2.53 7.41 0.82
N ASP A 49 -2.75 8.37 -0.08
CA ASP A 49 -3.96 9.19 -0.06
C ASP A 49 -5.23 8.35 -0.29
N MET A 50 -5.09 7.25 -1.03
CA MET A 50 -6.18 6.38 -1.42
C MET A 50 -5.67 4.94 -1.47
N PHE A 51 -6.09 4.15 -0.48
CA PHE A 51 -5.68 2.77 -0.27
C PHE A 51 -6.89 1.89 0.03
N TRP A 52 -6.96 0.72 -0.61
CA TRP A 52 -7.91 -0.31 -0.25
C TRP A 52 -7.30 -1.27 0.76
N SER A 53 -7.88 -1.28 1.97
CA SER A 53 -7.45 -2.20 3.02
C SER A 53 -7.77 -3.66 2.65
N LYS A 54 -7.11 -4.58 3.33
CA LYS A 54 -7.31 -6.03 3.15
C LYS A 54 -8.75 -6.48 3.38
N GLU A 55 -9.55 -5.72 4.13
CA GLU A 55 -10.97 -5.99 4.37
C GLU A 55 -11.84 -5.66 3.15
N PHE A 56 -11.36 -4.81 2.24
CA PHE A 56 -12.04 -4.47 0.99
C PHE A 56 -11.45 -5.22 -0.22
N TRP A 57 -10.13 -5.30 -0.32
CA TRP A 57 -9.43 -5.96 -1.42
C TRP A 57 -8.10 -6.61 -0.96
N PRO A 58 -7.74 -7.80 -1.47
CA PRO A 58 -8.50 -8.60 -2.42
C PRO A 58 -9.63 -9.36 -1.74
N PRO A 59 -10.66 -9.76 -2.50
CA PRO A 59 -11.73 -10.61 -1.98
C PRO A 59 -11.11 -11.85 -1.35
N GLN A 60 -11.39 -12.05 -0.06
CA GLN A 60 -11.06 -13.29 0.63
C GLN A 60 -12.09 -14.36 0.21
N PRO A 61 -11.68 -15.64 0.06
CA PRO A 61 -12.62 -16.75 -0.12
C PRO A 61 -13.63 -16.87 1.03
#